data_AF-Q5DEP5-F1
#
_entry.id   AF-Q5DEP5-F1
#
_cell.length_a   1.000
_cell.length_b   1.000
_cell.length_c   1.000
_cell.angle_alpha   90.00
_cell.angle_beta   90.00
_cell.angle_gamma   90.00
#
_symmetry.space_group_name_H-M   'P 1'
#
loop_
_entity.id
_entity.type
_entity.pdbx_description
1 polymer ?
#
loop_
_entity_poly.entity_id
_entity_poly.type
_entity_poly.pdbx_seq_one_letter_code
_entity_poly.pdbx_strand_id
1 'polypeptide(L)'
;MSEHDLTRKISGFLDKHLILPLLEYICVKNIYDEKSILKTKWEVLLGTSMVDYAADTYKSIYDTEPPPGLLDREKVLESIQETELKLKPVKVIFSQETMKEVAQCKNTKDLLASLETKYNFKTEMLNDMFDAARVSS
;
A
#
# COMPACT_ATOMS: atom_id res chain seq x y z
N MET A 1 -21.19 -19.74 -16.25
CA MET A 1 -20.67 -19.16 -14.98
C MET A 1 -20.00 -17.80 -15.19
N SER A 2 -19.23 -17.60 -16.26
CA SER A 2 -18.63 -16.29 -16.60
C SER A 2 -19.65 -15.18 -16.91
N GLU A 3 -20.86 -15.52 -17.38
CA GLU A 3 -21.90 -14.52 -17.71
C GLU A 3 -22.43 -13.72 -16.51
N HIS A 4 -22.27 -14.23 -15.29
CA HIS A 4 -22.63 -13.53 -14.05
C HIS A 4 -21.41 -12.94 -13.32
N ASP A 5 -20.22 -13.00 -13.92
CA ASP A 5 -19.03 -12.40 -13.32
C ASP A 5 -19.12 -10.87 -13.41
N LEU A 6 -19.22 -10.24 -12.24
CA LEU A 6 -19.25 -8.79 -12.08
C LEU A 6 -17.85 -8.22 -11.81
N THR A 7 -16.81 -9.05 -11.68
CA THR A 7 -15.47 -8.60 -11.30
C THR A 7 -14.95 -7.55 -12.26
N ARG A 8 -15.22 -7.69 -13.56
CA ARG A 8 -14.84 -6.69 -14.57
C ARG A 8 -15.55 -5.33 -14.41
N LYS A 9 -16.79 -5.31 -13.90
CA LYS A 9 -17.52 -4.07 -13.64
C LYS A 9 -17.08 -3.45 -12.32
N ILE A 10 -16.87 -4.29 -11.30
CA ILE A 10 -16.51 -3.86 -9.95
C ILE A 10 -15.06 -3.37 -9.90
N SER A 11 -14.15 -3.97 -10.67
CA SER A 11 -12.73 -3.58 -10.68
C SER A 11 -12.47 -2.11 -11.01
N GLY A 12 -13.34 -1.46 -11.79
CA GLY A 12 -13.23 -0.03 -12.08
C GLY A 12 -13.56 0.89 -10.89
N PHE A 13 -14.17 0.37 -9.83
CA PHE A 13 -14.57 1.12 -8.64
C PHE A 13 -13.80 0.71 -7.38
N LEU A 14 -12.85 -0.22 -7.49
CA LEU A 14 -12.07 -0.75 -6.38
C LEU A 14 -10.62 -0.30 -6.45
N ASP A 15 -10.00 -0.19 -5.28
CA ASP A 15 -8.56 -0.01 -5.17
C ASP A 15 -7.82 -1.22 -5.75
N LYS A 16 -6.63 -0.99 -6.33
CA LYS A 16 -5.79 -2.02 -6.94
C LYS A 16 -5.50 -3.18 -5.97
N HIS A 17 -5.30 -2.88 -4.69
CA HIS A 17 -5.06 -3.89 -3.66
C HIS A 17 -6.29 -4.76 -3.38
N LEU A 18 -7.50 -4.22 -3.55
CA LEU A 18 -8.76 -4.96 -3.38
C LEU A 18 -9.10 -5.81 -4.62
N ILE A 19 -8.52 -5.49 -5.77
CA ILE A 19 -8.67 -6.27 -6.99
C ILE A 19 -7.84 -7.57 -6.93
N LEU A 20 -6.69 -7.56 -6.26
CA LEU A 20 -5.79 -8.74 -6.19
C LEU A 20 -6.47 -9.99 -5.58
N PRO A 21 -7.16 -9.92 -4.42
CA PRO A 21 -7.88 -11.08 -3.88
C PRO A 21 -9.00 -11.57 -4.80
N LEU A 22 -9.65 -10.67 -5.55
CA LEU A 22 -10.69 -11.04 -6.50
C LEU A 22 -10.10 -11.83 -7.68
N LEU A 23 -8.97 -11.39 -8.21
CA LEU A 23 -8.25 -12.10 -9.28
C LEU A 23 -7.77 -13.49 -8.81
N GLU A 24 -7.26 -13.59 -7.59
CA GLU A 24 -6.85 -14.87 -6.99
C GLU A 24 -8.02 -15.84 -6.83
N TYR A 25 -9.16 -15.33 -6.36
CA TYR A 25 -10.36 -16.15 -6.25
C TYR A 25 -10.85 -16.67 -7.60
N ILE A 26 -10.81 -15.82 -8.64
CA ILE A 26 -11.16 -16.22 -10.01
C ILE A 26 -10.20 -17.28 -10.55
N CYS A 27 -8.90 -17.14 -10.25
CA CYS A 27 -7.87 -18.10 -10.62
C CYS A 27 -8.18 -19.48 -10.02
N VAL A 28 -8.48 -19.55 -8.71
CA VAL A 28 -8.85 -20.79 -8.02
C VAL A 28 -10.14 -21.40 -8.57
N LYS A 29 -11.12 -20.57 -8.94
CA LYS A 29 -12.38 -21.02 -9.54
C LYS A 29 -12.23 -21.50 -10.99
N ASN A 30 -11.08 -21.26 -11.62
CA ASN A 30 -10.73 -21.68 -12.97
C ASN A 30 -11.81 -21.30 -14.01
N ILE A 31 -12.38 -20.10 -13.85
CA ILE A 31 -13.46 -19.58 -14.72
C ILE A 31 -12.89 -19.06 -16.04
N TYR A 32 -11.65 -18.58 -16.02
CA TYR A 32 -10.89 -18.05 -17.15
C TYR A 32 -9.55 -18.76 -17.25
N ASP A 33 -8.90 -18.61 -18.40
CA ASP A 33 -7.53 -19.08 -18.62
C ASP A 33 -6.56 -18.48 -17.59
N GLU A 34 -5.79 -19.35 -16.93
CA GLU A 34 -4.89 -19.00 -15.84
C GLU A 34 -3.83 -17.98 -16.28
N LYS A 35 -3.26 -18.13 -17.48
CA LYS A 35 -2.25 -17.19 -18.00
C LYS A 35 -2.84 -15.79 -18.21
N SER A 36 -4.09 -15.72 -18.66
CA SER A 36 -4.80 -14.46 -18.86
C SER A 36 -5.06 -13.73 -17.53
N ILE A 37 -5.40 -14.46 -16.47
CA ILE A 37 -5.58 -13.91 -15.12
C ILE A 37 -4.24 -13.49 -14.51
N LEU A 38 -3.20 -14.31 -14.64
CA LEU A 38 -1.85 -13.98 -14.15
C LEU A 38 -1.29 -12.73 -14.83
N LYS A 39 -1.50 -12.58 -16.15
CA LYS A 39 -1.11 -11.36 -16.86
C LYS A 39 -1.86 -10.12 -16.35
N THR A 40 -3.17 -10.24 -16.13
CA THR A 40 -3.98 -9.15 -15.56
C THR A 40 -3.51 -8.79 -14.16
N LYS A 41 -3.19 -9.79 -13.33
CA LYS A 41 -2.62 -9.61 -11.99
C LYS A 41 -1.28 -8.89 -12.05
N TRP A 42 -0.41 -9.27 -12.98
CA TRP A 42 0.87 -8.60 -13.19
C TRP A 42 0.69 -7.13 -13.60
N GLU A 43 -0.23 -6.81 -14.52
CA GLU A 43 -0.54 -5.43 -14.91
C GLU A 43 -1.05 -4.58 -13.74
N VAL A 44 -1.89 -5.15 -12.87
CA VAL A 44 -2.34 -4.47 -11.64
C VAL A 44 -1.17 -4.20 -10.69
N LEU A 45 -0.27 -5.17 -10.52
CA LEU A 45 0.89 -5.07 -9.63
C LEU A 45 1.96 -4.10 -10.13
N LEU A 46 2.13 -3.94 -11.45
CA LEU A 46 2.99 -2.89 -12.01
C LEU A 46 2.52 -1.48 -11.62
N GLY A 47 1.22 -1.33 -11.32
CA GLY A 47 0.64 -0.08 -10.87
C GLY A 47 0.70 0.12 -9.35
N THR A 48 1.31 -0.78 -8.57
CA THR A 48 1.46 -0.68 -7.11
C THR A 48 2.93 -0.74 -6.71
N SER A 49 3.23 -0.45 -5.44
CA SER A 49 4.58 -0.58 -4.88
C SER A 49 4.96 -2.03 -4.55
N MET A 50 4.12 -3.02 -4.87
CA MET A 50 4.33 -4.45 -4.56
C MET A 50 5.27 -5.14 -5.57
N VAL A 51 6.46 -4.59 -5.77
CA VAL A 51 7.46 -5.05 -6.77
C VAL A 51 7.89 -6.51 -6.58
N ASP A 52 8.02 -6.99 -5.34
CA ASP A 52 8.39 -8.39 -5.08
C ASP A 52 7.28 -9.35 -5.58
N TYR A 53 6.02 -8.98 -5.36
CA TYR A 53 4.89 -9.78 -5.82
C TYR A 53 4.70 -9.73 -7.34
N ALA A 54 5.01 -8.59 -7.95
CA ALA A 54 5.08 -8.46 -9.40
C ALA A 54 6.18 -9.36 -10.00
N ALA A 55 7.34 -9.47 -9.33
CA ALA A 55 8.43 -10.33 -9.75
C ALA A 55 8.04 -11.82 -9.69
N ASP A 56 7.40 -12.25 -8.61
CA ASP A 56 6.93 -13.64 -8.45
C ASP A 56 5.83 -13.99 -9.47
N THR A 57 4.95 -13.04 -9.76
CA THR A 57 3.92 -13.21 -10.80
C THR A 57 4.56 -13.30 -12.19
N TYR A 58 5.58 -12.49 -12.48
CA TYR A 58 6.33 -12.56 -13.74
C TYR A 58 7.02 -13.93 -13.92
N LYS A 59 7.67 -14.42 -12.86
CA LYS A 59 8.28 -15.76 -12.83
C LYS A 59 7.23 -16.85 -13.11
N SER A 60 6.05 -16.75 -12.52
CA SER A 60 4.95 -17.70 -12.75
C SER A 60 4.43 -17.70 -14.19
N ILE A 61 4.53 -16.58 -14.92
CA ILE A 61 4.04 -16.46 -16.31
C ILE A 61 5.09 -16.97 -17.31
N TYR A 62 6.35 -16.57 -17.14
CA TYR A 62 7.41 -16.76 -18.13
C TYR A 62 8.44 -17.83 -17.76
N ASP A 63 8.35 -18.39 -16.55
CA ASP A 63 9.34 -19.32 -15.97
C ASP A 63 10.77 -18.75 -15.95
N THR A 64 10.87 -17.41 -15.92
CA THR A 64 12.12 -16.66 -15.97
C THR A 64 12.07 -15.48 -15.02
N GLU A 65 13.24 -15.06 -14.52
CA GLU A 65 13.33 -13.84 -13.72
C GLU A 65 13.05 -12.59 -14.55
N PRO A 66 12.38 -11.58 -13.96
CA PRO A 66 12.18 -10.31 -14.64
C PRO A 66 13.52 -9.62 -14.93
N PRO A 67 13.70 -9.03 -16.12
CA PRO A 67 14.93 -8.31 -16.46
C PRO A 67 15.22 -7.17 -15.46
N PRO A 68 16.51 -6.92 -15.16
CA PRO A 68 16.91 -5.82 -14.28
C PRO A 68 16.43 -4.48 -14.86
N GLY A 69 15.70 -3.71 -14.05
CA GLY A 69 15.08 -2.44 -14.44
C GLY A 69 13.61 -2.52 -14.89
N LEU A 70 13.03 -3.72 -15.01
CA LEU A 70 11.58 -3.86 -15.28
C LEU A 70 10.75 -3.47 -14.06
N LEU A 71 11.27 -3.79 -12.88
CA LEU A 71 10.66 -3.51 -11.59
C LEU A 71 11.64 -2.57 -10.89
N ASP A 72 11.26 -1.31 -10.72
CA ASP A 72 12.04 -0.24 -10.08
C ASP A 72 12.17 -0.48 -8.56
N ARG A 73 12.61 -1.68 -8.17
CA ARG A 73 12.66 -2.15 -6.79
C ARG A 73 13.55 -1.26 -5.92
N GLU A 74 14.67 -0.82 -6.46
CA GLU A 74 15.61 0.07 -5.78
C GLU A 74 14.95 1.42 -5.43
N LYS A 75 14.18 2.01 -6.34
CA LYS A 75 13.49 3.28 -6.10
C LYS A 75 12.40 3.15 -5.03
N VAL A 76 11.67 2.03 -5.03
CA VAL A 76 10.64 1.77 -4.02
C VAL A 76 11.30 1.60 -2.64
N LEU A 77 12.40 0.84 -2.56
CA LEU A 77 13.14 0.65 -1.31
C LEU A 77 13.75 1.96 -0.81
N GLU A 78 14.32 2.77 -1.68
CA GLU A 78 14.84 4.10 -1.34
C GLU A 78 13.73 5.01 -0.79
N SER A 79 12.57 5.05 -1.47
CA SER A 79 11.40 5.81 -1.03
C SER A 79 10.91 5.37 0.36
N ILE A 80 10.90 4.06 0.64
CA ILE A 80 10.55 3.53 1.97
C ILE A 80 11.56 3.99 3.03
N GLN A 81 12.87 3.89 2.74
CA GLN A 81 13.92 4.30 3.68
C GLN A 81 13.87 5.79 3.99
N GLU A 82 13.72 6.66 2.98
CA GLU A 82 13.58 8.10 3.17
C GLU A 82 12.37 8.44 4.05
N THR A 83 11.26 7.78 3.79
CA THR A 83 10.01 7.94 4.53
C THR A 83 10.16 7.49 5.97
N GLU A 84 10.81 6.35 6.22
CA GLU A 84 11.09 5.88 7.57
C GLU A 84 11.96 6.85 8.35
N LEU A 85 12.96 7.47 7.72
CA LEU A 85 13.82 8.48 8.34
C LEU A 85 13.01 9.71 8.76
N LYS A 86 12.10 10.21 7.92
CA LYS A 86 11.19 11.32 8.24
C LYS A 86 10.21 10.96 9.36
N LEU A 87 9.78 9.71 9.43
CA LEU A 87 8.85 9.23 10.45
C LEU A 87 9.48 8.91 11.82
N LYS A 88 10.80 8.71 11.91
CA LYS A 88 11.50 8.46 13.19
C LYS A 88 11.13 9.46 14.30
N PRO A 89 11.22 10.78 14.11
CA PRO A 89 10.84 11.75 15.14
C PRO A 89 9.35 11.65 15.50
N VAL A 90 8.48 11.40 14.53
CA VAL A 90 7.03 11.28 14.73
C VAL A 90 6.69 10.04 15.56
N LYS A 91 7.34 8.91 15.30
CA LYS A 91 7.17 7.67 16.09
C LYS A 91 7.58 7.84 17.55
N VAL A 92 8.59 8.67 17.83
CA VAL A 92 9.02 8.99 19.20
C VAL A 92 7.97 9.86 19.90
N ILE A 93 7.37 10.82 19.19
CA ILE A 93 6.31 11.69 19.71
C ILE A 93 5.05 10.87 20.04
N PHE A 94 4.65 9.94 19.18
CA PHE A 94 3.49 9.07 19.41
C PHE A 94 3.84 7.79 20.20
N SER A 95 4.44 7.98 21.37
CA SER A 95 4.67 6.92 22.36
C SER A 95 3.35 6.39 22.96
N GLN A 96 3.39 5.23 23.63
CA GLN A 96 2.21 4.60 24.24
C GLN A 96 1.45 5.52 25.22
N GLU A 97 2.16 6.42 25.91
CA GLU A 97 1.57 7.36 26.86
C GLU A 97 0.80 8.47 26.14
N THR A 98 1.40 9.09 25.13
CA THR A 98 0.76 10.09 24.27
C THR A 98 -0.42 9.53 23.48
N MET A 99 -0.38 8.28 23.04
CA MET A 99 -1.51 7.64 22.36
C MET A 99 -2.72 7.45 23.28
N LYS A 100 -2.50 7.24 24.58
CA LYS A 100 -3.58 7.18 25.58
C LYS A 100 -4.18 8.56 25.85
N GLU A 101 -3.34 9.60 25.93
CA GLU A 101 -3.81 10.99 26.03
C GLU A 101 -4.62 11.39 24.77
N VAL A 102 -4.13 11.02 23.59
CA VAL A 102 -4.80 11.29 22.31
C VAL A 102 -6.17 10.62 22.23
N ALA A 103 -6.28 9.37 22.68
CA ALA A 103 -7.55 8.64 22.70
C ALA A 103 -8.56 9.21 23.72
N GLN A 104 -8.10 9.89 24.76
CA GLN A 104 -8.97 10.50 25.78
C GLN A 104 -9.44 11.91 25.39
N CYS A 105 -8.70 12.60 24.53
CA CYS A 105 -9.09 13.91 24.01
C CYS A 105 -10.27 13.78 23.03
N LYS A 106 -11.43 14.30 23.43
CA LYS A 106 -12.65 14.33 22.59
C LYS A 106 -12.64 15.43 21.52
N ASN A 107 -11.78 16.45 21.67
CA ASN A 107 -11.71 17.61 20.78
C ASN A 107 -10.35 17.67 20.06
N THR A 108 -10.39 17.77 18.73
CA THR A 108 -9.21 17.82 17.85
C THR A 108 -8.34 19.07 18.06
N LYS A 109 -8.95 20.21 18.42
CA LYS A 109 -8.21 21.47 18.66
C LYS A 109 -7.38 21.43 19.95
N ASP A 110 -7.95 20.87 21.01
CA ASP A 110 -7.28 20.73 22.32
C ASP A 110 -6.14 19.69 22.23
N LEU A 111 -6.34 18.66 21.40
CA LEU A 111 -5.32 17.68 21.07
C LEU A 111 -4.10 18.32 20.37
N LEU A 112 -4.36 19.08 19.29
CA LEU A 112 -3.29 19.72 18.51
C LEU A 112 -2.53 20.74 19.35
N ALA A 113 -3.22 21.55 20.15
CA ALA A 113 -2.57 22.49 21.08
C ALA A 113 -1.70 21.76 22.13
N SER A 114 -2.15 20.61 22.63
CA SER A 114 -1.38 19.79 23.58
C SER A 114 -0.14 19.17 22.94
N LEU A 115 -0.24 18.72 21.69
CA LEU A 115 0.87 18.14 20.91
C LEU A 115 1.87 19.22 20.47
N GLU A 116 1.41 20.41 20.09
CA GLU A 116 2.25 21.58 19.82
C GLU A 116 3.02 22.00 21.08
N THR A 117 2.34 22.08 22.23
CA THR A 117 2.96 22.56 23.47
C THR A 117 3.95 21.55 24.08
N LYS A 118 3.62 20.25 24.05
CA LYS A 118 4.45 19.21 24.68
C LYS A 118 5.56 18.67 23.76
N TYR A 119 5.32 18.61 22.46
CA TYR A 119 6.19 17.91 21.50
C TYR A 119 6.60 18.74 20.29
N ASN A 120 6.21 20.03 20.24
CA ASN A 120 6.46 20.91 19.10
C ASN A 120 6.02 20.29 17.77
N PHE A 121 4.89 19.56 17.81
CA PHE A 121 4.32 18.88 16.66
C PHE A 121 3.93 19.90 15.59
N LYS A 122 4.45 19.76 14.37
CA LYS A 122 4.13 20.64 13.25
C LYS A 122 3.20 19.93 12.29
N THR A 123 2.34 20.70 11.63
CA THR A 123 1.46 20.21 10.53
C THR A 123 2.24 19.52 9.41
N GLU A 124 3.51 19.91 9.20
CA GLU A 124 4.43 19.26 8.25
C GLU A 124 4.65 17.77 8.56
N MET A 125 4.74 17.40 9.85
CA MET A 125 4.87 16.00 10.27
C MET A 125 3.62 15.17 9.92
N LEU A 126 2.46 15.82 9.86
CA LEU A 126 1.21 15.18 9.47
C LEU A 126 1.18 14.88 7.96
N ASN A 127 1.75 15.77 7.16
CA ASN A 127 1.97 15.52 5.73
C ASN A 127 2.97 14.37 5.51
N ASP A 128 4.08 14.36 6.26
CA ASP A 128 5.05 13.26 6.22
C ASP A 128 4.41 11.91 6.60
N MET A 129 3.51 11.90 7.60
CA MET A 129 2.73 10.70 7.95
C MET A 129 1.78 10.25 6.84
N PHE A 130 1.13 11.20 6.17
CA PHE A 130 0.22 10.89 5.07
C PHE A 130 0.98 10.34 3.86
N ASP A 131 2.08 10.97 3.47
CA ASP A 131 2.94 10.50 2.39
C ASP A 131 3.51 9.12 2.71
N ALA A 132 3.88 8.88 3.97
CA ALA A 132 4.35 7.58 4.40
C ALA A 132 3.31 6.47 4.31
N ALA A 133 2.06 6.77 4.70
CA ALA A 133 0.96 5.83 4.57
C ALA A 133 0.72 5.45 3.10
N ARG A 134 0.90 6.40 2.16
CA ARG A 134 0.76 6.15 0.72
C ARG A 134 1.88 5.30 0.14
N VAL A 135 3.10 5.40 0.65
CA VAL A 135 4.22 4.56 0.21
C VAL A 135 4.10 3.12 0.75
N SER A 136 3.51 2.98 1.94
CA SER A 136 3.25 1.68 2.57
C SER A 136 2.05 0.93 1.99
N SER A 137 1.17 1.62 1.26
CA SER A 137 0.03 1.02 0.54
C SER A 137 0.44 0.64 -0.87
#